data_AF-A0A940P5E0-F1
#
_entry.id   AF-A0A940P5E0-F1
#
_cell.length_a   1.000
_cell.length_b   1.000
_cell.length_c   1.000
_cell.angle_alpha   90.00
_cell.angle_beta   90.00
_cell.angle_gamma   90.00
#
_symmetry.space_group_name_H-M   'P 1'
#
loop_
_entity.id
_entity.type
_entity.pdbx_description
1 polymer ?
#
loop_
_entity_poly.entity_id
_entity_poly.type
_entity_poly.pdbx_seq_one_letter_code
_entity_poly.pdbx_strand_id
1 'polypeptide(L)'
;MPQESYVFQVNLGGMIDILSNHLYSSPDVFVRELLQNAVDAIAAKRKTGIPSAKKDEISLILSEENGRPLLCFTDTGTGLTEAEIHRFLAVIGQSSKHDLQKGAVQEDYIGRFGIGLLSCFLVSDVIRVQTRSYQTPEQSLEWCGNPDGTYTITPCEPLP
;
A
#
# COMPACT_ATOMS: atom_id res chain seq x y z
N MET A 1 14.88 -39.93 15.55
CA MET A 1 13.98 -38.88 16.08
C MET A 1 13.55 -38.05 14.89
N PRO A 2 12.25 -37.79 14.65
CA PRO A 2 11.85 -36.87 13.60
C PRO A 2 12.37 -35.47 13.96
N GLN A 3 12.93 -34.77 12.97
CA GLN A 3 13.34 -33.38 13.15
C GLN A 3 12.12 -32.49 12.97
N GLU A 4 11.66 -31.86 14.04
CA GLU A 4 10.61 -30.86 13.97
C GLU A 4 11.17 -29.56 13.38
N SER A 5 10.48 -29.05 12.36
CA SER A 5 10.78 -27.77 11.73
C SER A 5 9.76 -26.75 12.18
N TYR A 6 10.25 -25.61 12.65
CA TYR A 6 9.44 -24.48 13.09
C TYR A 6 9.62 -23.32 12.12
N VAL A 7 8.54 -22.57 11.88
CA VAL A 7 8.57 -21.40 10.99
C VAL A 7 8.85 -20.15 11.83
N PHE A 8 9.74 -19.29 11.33
CA PHE A 8 9.96 -17.97 11.92
C PHE A 8 8.67 -17.15 11.89
N GLN A 9 8.32 -16.55 13.02
CA GLN A 9 7.20 -15.62 13.13
C GLN A 9 7.74 -14.19 13.10
N VAL A 10 6.97 -13.29 12.50
CA VAL A 10 7.34 -11.87 12.39
C VAL A 10 6.32 -11.05 13.17
N ASN A 11 6.80 -10.18 14.06
CA ASN A 11 5.98 -9.25 14.82
C ASN A 11 5.91 -7.90 14.09
N LEU A 12 4.70 -7.51 13.64
CA LEU A 12 4.49 -6.25 12.94
C LEU A 12 4.81 -5.03 13.79
N GLY A 13 4.34 -4.97 15.04
CA GLY A 13 4.61 -3.85 15.94
C GLY A 13 6.12 -3.64 16.13
N GLY A 14 6.87 -4.73 16.32
CA GLY A 14 8.34 -4.67 16.41
C GLY A 14 9.01 -4.19 15.12
N MET A 15 8.45 -4.47 13.94
CA MET A 15 8.96 -3.92 12.68
C MET A 15 8.66 -2.43 12.55
N ILE A 16 7.46 -1.98 12.95
CA ILE A 16 7.09 -0.56 12.96
C ILE A 16 8.02 0.22 13.91
N ASP A 17 8.34 -0.34 15.09
CA ASP A 17 9.28 0.26 16.04
C ASP A 17 10.70 0.38 15.47
N ILE A 18 11.19 -0.63 14.75
CA ILE A 18 12.50 -0.57 14.10
C ILE A 18 12.49 0.48 12.98
N LEU A 19 11.42 0.51 12.19
CA LEU A 19 11.22 1.47 11.12
C LEU A 19 11.23 2.90 11.68
N SER A 20 10.51 3.15 12.77
CA SER A 20 10.42 4.48 13.40
C SER A 20 11.74 4.93 14.01
N ASN A 21 12.47 4.03 14.67
CA ASN A 21 13.65 4.40 15.45
C ASN A 21 14.95 4.44 14.62
N HIS A 22 15.02 3.71 13.50
CA HIS A 22 16.30 3.49 12.82
C HIS A 22 16.31 3.74 11.31
N LEU A 23 15.15 3.71 10.64
CA LEU A 23 15.10 3.80 9.17
C LEU A 23 14.45 5.09 8.66
N TYR A 24 13.54 5.68 9.41
CA TYR A 24 12.87 6.93 9.04
C TYR A 24 13.38 8.09 9.89
N SER A 25 14.42 8.75 9.40
CA SER A 25 14.96 9.97 10.03
C SER A 25 14.07 11.21 9.86
N SER A 26 13.02 11.13 9.04
CA SER A 26 11.97 12.15 8.91
C SER A 26 10.59 11.49 8.82
N PRO A 27 9.55 12.04 9.47
CA PRO A 27 8.17 11.59 9.31
C PRO A 27 7.65 11.75 7.87
N ASP A 28 8.32 12.48 6.99
CA ASP A 28 7.82 12.76 5.62
C ASP A 28 7.96 11.57 4.66
N VAL A 29 8.57 10.47 5.10
CA VAL A 29 8.86 9.35 4.18
C VAL A 29 7.59 8.68 3.67
N PHE A 30 6.51 8.62 4.45
CA PHE A 30 5.25 8.02 3.96
C PHE A 30 4.71 8.75 2.73
N VAL A 31 4.91 10.07 2.63
CA VAL A 31 4.48 10.87 1.47
C VAL A 31 5.19 10.38 0.22
N ARG A 32 6.52 10.19 0.29
CA ARG A 32 7.32 9.71 -0.83
C ARG A 32 6.89 8.30 -1.26
N GLU A 33 6.68 7.41 -0.29
CA GLU A 33 6.28 6.03 -0.57
C GLU A 33 4.89 5.94 -1.22
N LEU A 34 3.91 6.68 -0.69
CA LEU A 34 2.55 6.72 -1.27
C LEU A 34 2.52 7.36 -2.66
N LEU A 35 3.28 8.44 -2.88
CA LEU A 35 3.41 9.05 -4.20
C LEU A 35 4.04 8.09 -5.21
N GLN A 36 5.09 7.34 -4.81
CA GLN A 36 5.71 6.36 -5.68
C GLN A 36 4.74 5.21 -6.03
N ASN A 37 3.96 4.73 -5.05
CA ASN A 37 2.93 3.72 -5.28
C ASN A 37 1.86 4.21 -6.28
N ALA A 38 1.42 5.46 -6.16
CA ALA A 38 0.47 6.08 -7.09
C ALA A 38 1.03 6.19 -8.52
N VAL A 39 2.30 6.61 -8.66
CA VAL A 39 3.00 6.64 -9.97
C VAL A 39 3.09 5.25 -10.58
N ASP A 40 3.43 4.24 -9.79
CA ASP A 40 3.56 2.85 -10.24
C ASP A 40 2.20 2.29 -10.68
N ALA A 41 1.12 2.58 -9.95
CA ALA A 41 -0.23 2.16 -10.28
C ALA A 41 -0.72 2.77 -11.61
N ILE A 42 -0.46 4.05 -11.84
CA ILE A 42 -0.77 4.72 -13.12
C ILE A 42 0.06 4.13 -14.26
N ALA A 43 1.36 3.93 -14.05
CA ALA A 43 2.24 3.32 -15.05
C ALA A 43 1.80 1.89 -15.40
N ALA A 44 1.36 1.10 -14.42
CA ALA A 44 0.81 -0.23 -14.63
C ALA A 44 -0.49 -0.17 -15.44
N LYS A 45 -1.40 0.76 -15.12
CA LYS A 45 -2.64 0.96 -15.87
C LYS A 45 -2.39 1.29 -17.33
N ARG A 46 -1.45 2.20 -17.62
CA ARG A 46 -1.05 2.54 -19.01
C ARG A 46 -0.60 1.31 -19.82
N LYS A 47 0.13 0.39 -19.19
CA LYS A 47 0.62 -0.84 -19.84
C LYS A 47 -0.49 -1.81 -20.22
N THR A 48 -1.68 -1.72 -19.60
CA THR A 48 -2.83 -2.56 -19.97
C THR A 48 -3.38 -2.21 -21.36
N GLY A 49 -3.11 -0.99 -21.86
CA GLY A 49 -3.66 -0.50 -23.12
C GLY A 49 -5.17 -0.21 -23.09
N ILE A 50 -5.83 -0.36 -21.94
CA ILE A 50 -7.26 -0.11 -21.80
C ILE A 50 -7.50 1.41 -21.81
N PRO A 51 -8.31 1.95 -22.74
CA PRO A 51 -8.63 3.36 -22.77
C PRO A 51 -9.36 3.78 -21.49
N SER A 52 -8.85 4.81 -20.83
CA SER A 52 -9.48 5.44 -19.67
C SER A 52 -10.00 6.82 -20.08
N ALA A 53 -11.28 7.09 -19.81
CA ALA A 53 -11.85 8.43 -19.99
C ALA A 53 -11.27 9.45 -18.98
N LYS A 54 -10.72 8.96 -17.86
CA LYS A 54 -10.05 9.76 -16.85
C LYS A 54 -8.61 10.02 -17.22
N LYS A 55 -8.18 11.27 -17.01
CA LYS A 55 -6.78 11.66 -17.06
C LYS A 55 -6.02 11.01 -15.90
N ASP A 56 -4.74 10.77 -16.13
CA ASP A 56 -3.84 10.35 -15.07
C ASP A 56 -3.60 11.51 -14.11
N GLU A 57 -3.92 11.27 -12.85
CA GLU A 57 -3.90 12.24 -11.77
C GLU A 57 -3.52 11.54 -10.47
N ILE A 58 -2.71 12.24 -9.67
CA ILE A 58 -2.39 11.92 -8.28
C ILE A 58 -2.76 13.18 -7.49
N SER A 59 -3.54 13.03 -6.42
CA SER A 59 -3.91 14.17 -5.57
C SER A 59 -3.66 13.87 -4.09
N LEU A 60 -3.25 14.90 -3.36
CA LEU A 60 -3.17 14.91 -1.90
C LEU A 60 -4.18 15.91 -1.38
N ILE A 61 -5.06 15.46 -0.50
CA ILE A 61 -6.11 16.27 0.09
C ILE A 61 -6.00 16.14 1.60
N LEU A 62 -5.81 17.26 2.29
CA LEU A 62 -6.00 17.33 3.74
C LEU A 62 -7.47 17.68 4.00
N SER A 63 -8.13 16.83 4.76
CA SER A 63 -9.53 16.93 5.12
C SER A 63 -9.71 16.64 6.61
N GLU A 64 -10.96 16.66 7.07
CA GLU A 64 -11.30 16.32 8.45
C GLU A 64 -12.49 15.35 8.44
N GLU A 65 -12.39 14.30 9.24
CA GLU A 65 -13.47 13.32 9.43
C GLU A 65 -13.69 13.18 10.95
N ASN A 66 -14.92 13.43 11.41
CA ASN A 66 -15.29 13.34 12.83
C ASN A 66 -14.38 14.14 13.79
N GLY A 67 -13.94 15.34 13.38
CA GLY A 67 -13.05 16.17 14.20
C GLY A 67 -11.58 15.72 14.19
N ARG A 68 -11.20 14.77 13.33
CA ARG A 68 -9.82 14.27 13.20
C ARG A 68 -9.25 14.61 11.83
N PRO A 69 -7.99 15.06 11.74
CA PRO A 69 -7.35 15.31 10.46
C PRO A 69 -7.23 14.01 9.67
N LEU A 70 -7.60 14.07 8.39
CA LEU A 70 -7.53 12.97 7.45
C LEU A 70 -6.73 13.42 6.23
N LEU A 71 -5.56 12.79 6.03
CA LEU A 71 -4.73 13.02 4.86
C LEU A 71 -5.01 11.94 3.81
N CYS A 72 -5.64 12.33 2.71
CA CYS A 72 -6.04 11.44 1.63
C CYS A 72 -5.06 11.53 0.46
N PHE A 73 -4.62 10.37 -0.02
CA PHE A 73 -3.89 10.23 -1.28
C PHE A 73 -4.80 9.51 -2.27
N THR A 74 -4.96 10.06 -3.47
CA THR A 74 -5.72 9.40 -4.53
C THR A 74 -4.91 9.31 -5.79
N ASP A 75 -5.12 8.22 -6.54
CA ASP A 75 -4.56 8.03 -7.86
C ASP A 75 -5.61 7.44 -8.81
N THR A 76 -5.35 7.54 -10.09
CA THR A 76 -6.22 7.04 -11.18
C THR A 76 -5.64 5.79 -11.83
N GLY A 77 -4.77 5.07 -11.12
CA GLY A 77 -4.08 3.87 -11.55
C GLY A 77 -4.97 2.63 -11.59
N THR A 78 -4.35 1.45 -11.47
CA THR A 78 -5.03 0.17 -11.69
C THR A 78 -6.14 -0.12 -10.69
N GLY A 79 -6.04 0.43 -9.47
CA GLY A 79 -6.76 -0.10 -8.33
C GLY A 79 -6.31 -1.54 -8.00
N LEU A 80 -7.02 -2.19 -7.09
CA LEU A 80 -6.73 -3.54 -6.61
C LEU A 80 -8.03 -4.35 -6.54
N THR A 81 -7.94 -5.61 -6.94
CA THR A 81 -8.94 -6.64 -6.63
C THR A 81 -8.76 -7.15 -5.20
N GLU A 82 -9.74 -7.83 -4.63
CA GLU A 82 -9.64 -8.42 -3.29
C GLU A 82 -8.43 -9.36 -3.16
N ALA A 83 -8.16 -10.18 -4.19
CA ALA A 83 -6.99 -11.06 -4.21
C ALA A 83 -5.66 -10.28 -4.19
N GLU A 84 -5.60 -9.15 -4.89
CA GLU A 84 -4.42 -8.27 -4.90
C GLU A 84 -4.26 -7.52 -3.57
N ILE A 85 -5.36 -7.16 -2.89
CA ILE A 85 -5.32 -6.61 -1.53
C ILE A 85 -4.64 -7.61 -0.58
N HIS A 86 -5.08 -8.87 -0.59
CA HIS A 86 -4.45 -9.91 0.24
C HIS A 86 -2.98 -10.11 -0.11
N ARG A 87 -2.62 -10.05 -1.40
CA ARG A 87 -1.25 -10.26 -1.83
C ARG A 87 -0.31 -9.09 -1.50
N PHE A 88 -0.75 -7.86 -1.72
CA PHE A 88 0.12 -6.68 -1.68
C PHE A 88 0.00 -5.85 -0.41
N LEU A 89 -1.17 -5.85 0.24
CA LEU A 89 -1.40 -5.05 1.45
C LEU A 89 -1.30 -5.91 2.72
N ALA A 90 -1.71 -7.18 2.66
CA ALA A 90 -1.75 -8.05 3.85
C ALA A 90 -0.47 -8.89 4.06
N VAL A 91 0.42 -8.97 3.07
CA VAL A 91 1.68 -9.72 3.19
C VAL A 91 2.87 -8.77 3.10
N ILE A 92 3.51 -8.57 4.25
CA ILE A 92 4.70 -7.72 4.39
C ILE A 92 5.87 -8.37 3.64
N GLY A 93 6.58 -7.61 2.82
CA GLY A 93 7.69 -8.13 2.03
C GLY A 93 7.29 -8.60 0.62
N GLN A 94 6.00 -8.80 0.34
CA GLN A 94 5.52 -9.15 -1.00
C GLN A 94 5.23 -7.89 -1.82
N SER A 95 6.24 -7.39 -2.50
CA SER A 95 6.05 -6.41 -3.57
C SER A 95 5.72 -7.10 -4.89
N SER A 96 4.84 -6.48 -5.69
CA SER A 96 4.66 -6.81 -7.12
C SER A 96 5.97 -6.67 -7.93
N LYS A 97 7.00 -6.01 -7.39
CA LYS A 97 8.31 -5.81 -7.99
C LYS A 97 9.26 -6.99 -7.84
N HIS A 98 8.96 -7.98 -6.99
CA HIS A 98 9.88 -9.09 -6.75
C HIS A 98 10.10 -9.98 -7.98
N ASP A 99 9.18 -9.93 -8.96
CA ASP A 99 9.30 -10.64 -10.24
C ASP A 99 10.09 -9.86 -11.32
N LEU A 100 10.51 -8.63 -11.06
CA LEU A 100 11.14 -7.74 -12.04
C LEU A 100 12.38 -7.07 -11.48
N GLN A 101 13.54 -7.76 -11.52
CA GLN A 101 14.81 -7.28 -12.08
C GLN A 101 16.02 -8.04 -11.50
N LYS A 102 16.66 -8.81 -12.38
CA LYS A 102 18.07 -9.16 -12.27
C LYS A 102 18.90 -7.87 -12.48
N GLY A 103 19.67 -7.48 -11.48
CA GLY A 103 20.90 -6.69 -11.65
C GLY A 103 20.75 -5.18 -11.93
N ALA A 104 20.46 -4.39 -10.89
CA ALA A 104 21.04 -3.05 -10.69
C ALA A 104 20.72 -2.56 -9.27
N VAL A 105 21.76 -2.30 -8.49
CA VAL A 105 21.70 -1.74 -7.13
C VAL A 105 21.64 -0.21 -7.28
N GLN A 106 20.50 0.38 -6.97
CA GLN A 106 20.30 1.82 -6.91
C GLN A 106 19.68 2.13 -5.53
N GLU A 107 20.16 3.18 -4.88
CA GLU A 107 20.06 3.43 -3.43
C GLU A 107 18.63 3.68 -2.87
N ASP A 108 17.60 3.78 -3.70
CA ASP A 108 16.21 3.98 -3.27
C ASP A 108 15.50 2.64 -2.99
N TYR A 109 15.85 2.03 -1.85
CA TYR A 109 15.54 0.63 -1.56
C TYR A 109 14.16 0.34 -0.96
N ILE A 110 13.45 1.31 -0.36
CA ILE A 110 12.23 1.03 0.43
C ILE A 110 11.03 0.63 -0.46
N GLY A 111 10.91 1.25 -1.64
CA GLY A 111 9.84 0.96 -2.60
C GLY A 111 9.89 -0.46 -3.23
N ARG A 112 10.92 -1.27 -2.93
CA ARG A 112 11.09 -2.65 -3.42
C ARG A 112 10.64 -3.73 -2.43
N PHE A 113 10.54 -3.39 -1.14
CA PHE A 113 10.19 -4.36 -0.09
C PHE A 113 8.68 -4.49 0.15
N GLY A 114 7.85 -3.65 -0.49
CA GLY A 114 6.40 -3.68 -0.25
C GLY A 114 6.00 -3.24 1.17
N ILE A 115 6.89 -2.54 1.88
CA ILE A 115 6.66 -2.02 3.23
C ILE A 115 6.30 -0.53 3.25
N GLY A 116 6.22 0.12 2.08
CA GLY A 116 5.93 1.55 1.97
C GLY A 116 4.63 1.94 2.67
N LEU A 117 3.61 1.08 2.63
CA LEU A 117 2.34 1.31 3.34
C LEU A 117 2.51 1.29 4.87
N LEU A 118 3.46 0.50 5.41
CA LEU A 118 3.71 0.46 6.86
C LEU A 118 4.27 1.78 7.39
N SER A 119 4.93 2.58 6.55
CA SER A 119 5.40 3.91 6.95
C SER A 119 4.25 4.86 7.32
N CYS A 120 3.02 4.60 6.86
CA CYS A 120 1.84 5.36 7.28
C CYS A 120 1.51 5.18 8.78
N PHE A 121 1.89 4.04 9.38
CA PHE A 121 1.70 3.83 10.83
C PHE A 121 2.62 4.70 11.69
N LEU A 122 3.60 5.41 11.10
CA LEU A 122 4.39 6.41 11.82
C LEU A 122 3.59 7.68 12.14
N VAL A 123 2.52 7.95 11.39
CA VAL A 123 1.75 9.19 11.44
C VAL A 123 0.24 8.96 11.60
N SER A 124 -0.21 7.70 11.64
CA SER A 124 -1.63 7.34 11.74
C SER A 124 -1.83 6.05 12.55
N ASP A 125 -2.93 5.99 13.30
CA ASP A 125 -3.36 4.80 14.03
C ASP A 125 -4.08 3.78 13.12
N VAL A 126 -4.60 4.23 11.98
CA VAL A 126 -5.39 3.41 11.04
C VAL A 126 -5.04 3.80 9.61
N ILE A 127 -4.92 2.80 8.74
CA ILE A 127 -4.76 3.00 7.31
C ILE A 127 -6.03 2.53 6.61
N ARG A 128 -6.64 3.43 5.82
CA ARG A 128 -7.80 3.13 4.97
C ARG A 128 -7.36 3.20 3.51
N VAL A 129 -7.62 2.13 2.76
CA VAL A 129 -7.41 2.08 1.30
C VAL A 129 -8.75 1.77 0.65
N GLN A 130 -9.30 2.76 -0.04
CA GLN A 130 -10.45 2.57 -0.90
C GLN A 130 -9.95 2.34 -2.33
N THR A 131 -10.42 1.27 -2.96
CA THR A 131 -9.91 0.86 -4.26
C THR A 131 -10.99 0.25 -5.15
N ARG A 132 -10.85 0.51 -6.46
CA ARG A 132 -11.68 -0.06 -7.51
C ARG A 132 -10.78 -0.49 -8.67
N SER A 133 -10.68 -1.79 -8.89
CA SER A 133 -9.84 -2.34 -9.95
C SER A 133 -10.44 -2.09 -11.33
N TYR A 134 -9.59 -1.82 -12.32
CA TYR A 134 -9.99 -1.83 -13.73
C TYR A 134 -10.49 -3.22 -14.20
N GLN A 135 -10.14 -4.29 -13.48
CA GLN A 135 -10.53 -5.67 -13.78
C GLN A 135 -11.93 -6.01 -13.26
N THR A 136 -12.40 -5.31 -12.24
CA THR A 136 -13.71 -5.49 -11.58
C THR A 136 -14.37 -4.13 -11.35
N PRO A 137 -14.68 -3.36 -12.42
CA PRO A 137 -15.12 -1.97 -12.33
C PRO A 137 -16.47 -1.78 -11.61
N GLU A 138 -17.25 -2.84 -11.45
CA GLU A 138 -18.51 -2.88 -10.71
C GLU A 138 -18.33 -2.97 -9.19
N GLN A 139 -17.13 -3.27 -8.70
CA GLN A 139 -16.86 -3.49 -7.28
C GLN A 139 -15.88 -2.45 -6.73
N SER A 140 -16.27 -1.77 -5.66
CA SER A 140 -15.38 -0.94 -4.84
C SER A 140 -15.20 -1.58 -3.47
N LEU A 141 -13.96 -1.61 -3.00
CA LEU A 141 -13.57 -2.22 -1.73
C LEU A 141 -12.88 -1.19 -0.85
N GLU A 142 -13.10 -1.31 0.45
CA GLU A 142 -12.33 -0.63 1.47
C GLU A 142 -11.55 -1.67 2.27
N TRP A 143 -10.23 -1.48 2.34
CA TRP A 143 -9.33 -2.19 3.23
C TRP A 143 -8.96 -1.27 4.40
N CYS A 144 -9.09 -1.77 5.62
CA CYS A 144 -8.75 -1.05 6.85
C CYS A 144 -7.71 -1.86 7.63
N GLY A 145 -6.49 -1.32 7.77
CA GLY A 145 -5.39 -1.97 8.48
C GLY A 145 -5.04 -1.26 9.79
N ASN A 146 -4.72 -2.06 10.81
CA ASN A 146 -4.34 -1.62 12.15
C ASN A 146 -2.86 -1.98 12.46
N PRO A 147 -2.20 -1.25 13.37
CA PRO A 147 -0.80 -1.50 13.74
C PRO A 147 -0.57 -2.83 14.47
N ASP A 148 -1.63 -3.45 15.00
CA ASP A 148 -1.59 -4.79 15.62
C ASP A 148 -1.52 -5.94 14.59
N GLY A 149 -1.57 -5.62 13.29
CA GLY A 149 -1.51 -6.57 12.18
C GLY A 149 -2.86 -7.12 11.76
N THR A 150 -3.95 -6.68 12.38
CA THR A 150 -5.31 -7.00 11.92
C THR A 150 -5.73 -6.09 10.77
N TYR A 151 -6.57 -6.62 9.89
CA TYR A 151 -7.22 -5.83 8.85
C TYR A 151 -8.60 -6.37 8.50
N THR A 152 -9.41 -5.53 7.87
CA THR A 152 -10.72 -5.92 7.30
C THR A 152 -10.79 -5.53 5.83
N ILE A 153 -11.66 -6.21 5.08
CA ILE A 153 -12.05 -5.85 3.72
C ILE A 153 -13.58 -5.81 3.69
N THR A 154 -14.14 -4.71 3.21
CA THR A 154 -15.59 -4.53 3.07
C THR A 154 -15.94 -3.86 1.74
N PRO A 155 -17.08 -4.19 1.12
CA PRO A 155 -17.61 -3.37 0.03
C PRO A 155 -17.81 -1.93 0.47
N CYS A 156 -17.52 -0.96 -0.39
CA CYS A 156 -17.76 0.46 -0.14
C CYS A 156 -18.56 1.11 -1.27
N GLU A 157 -18.90 2.40 -1.08
CA GLU A 157 -19.60 3.16 -2.12
C GLU A 157 -18.80 3.17 -3.43
N PRO A 158 -19.48 3.17 -4.60
CA PRO A 158 -18.81 3.16 -5.89
C PRO A 158 -17.83 4.34 -6.02
N LEU A 159 -16.55 4.01 -6.13
CA LEU A 159 -15.52 5.02 -6.35
C LEU A 159 -15.65 5.63 -7.74
N PRO A 160 -15.32 6.92 -7.91
CA PRO A 160 -15.50 7.61 -9.17
C PRO A 160 -14.63 7.01 -10.27
#